data_AF-A0A0Q0Z9X9-F1
#
_entry.id   AF-A0A0Q0Z9X9-F1
#
_cell.length_a   1.000
_cell.length_b   1.000
_cell.length_c   1.000
_cell.angle_alpha   90.00
_cell.angle_beta   90.00
_cell.angle_gamma   90.00
#
_symmetry.space_group_name_H-M   'P 1'
#
loop_
_entity.id
_entity.type
_entity.pdbx_description
1 polymer ?
#
loop_
_entity_poly.entity_id
_entity_poly.type
_entity_poly.pdbx_seq_one_letter_code
_entity_poly.pdbx_strand_id
1 'polypeptide(L)'
;MHLSGLHIDALVVFLIAPREVGRVEAEEKSMAQQIARWSHEGGARMLGCWRTEEIVSAGKYELVYSPDSPPRWQRGTIDSLINAPAMETLIAHGELPEASRGDAAAYFSREGDEEEAIYPQPAEAQSLAAAASKNPQILTEIMEEARDLLERGPKDRQALEHLALLLGHCLLRDALINLIFQHPDPALTMLYAIARKTRGEIRANALCLYSVAAMCSGRGWRVHFALHAAEEEMPEHRLTYLMRQLFNHCGFEGVLETVRSGSRAILDVYG
;
A
#
# COMPACT_ATOMS: atom_id res chain seq x y z
N MET A 1 10.26 -9.49 -15.12
CA MET A 1 9.08 -8.66 -14.79
C MET A 1 7.91 -9.24 -15.60
N HIS A 2 7.17 -10.20 -15.03
CA HIS A 2 6.00 -10.75 -15.70
C HIS A 2 4.83 -9.80 -15.44
N LEU A 3 4.42 -9.05 -16.48
CA LEU A 3 3.29 -8.12 -16.46
C LEU A 3 1.94 -8.83 -16.71
N SER A 4 1.89 -10.16 -16.63
CA SER A 4 0.68 -10.95 -16.85
C SER A 4 -0.26 -10.82 -15.66
N GLY A 5 -1.28 -9.97 -15.76
CA GLY A 5 -2.33 -9.85 -14.73
C GLY A 5 -2.99 -8.47 -14.64
N LEU A 6 -2.26 -7.41 -15.03
CA LEU A 6 -2.82 -6.06 -15.20
C LEU A 6 -3.22 -5.88 -16.66
N HIS A 7 -4.43 -5.40 -16.93
CA HIS A 7 -4.83 -4.94 -18.26
C HIS A 7 -4.11 -3.60 -18.57
N ILE A 8 -2.80 -3.66 -18.77
CA ILE A 8 -1.98 -2.49 -19.11
C ILE A 8 -2.05 -2.30 -20.62
N ASP A 9 -2.86 -1.35 -21.07
CA ASP A 9 -2.97 -1.08 -22.51
C ASP A 9 -1.75 -0.32 -23.05
N ALA A 10 -1.05 0.42 -22.18
CA ALA A 10 0.06 1.28 -22.57
C ALA A 10 1.13 1.46 -21.47
N LEU A 11 2.40 1.55 -21.89
CA LEU A 11 3.56 1.79 -21.03
C LEU A 11 4.27 3.09 -21.40
N VAL A 12 4.57 3.92 -20.40
CA VAL A 12 5.41 5.14 -20.51
C VAL A 12 6.63 4.94 -19.63
N VAL A 13 7.83 5.12 -20.17
CA VAL A 13 9.09 4.83 -19.47
C VAL A 13 9.93 6.10 -19.32
N PHE A 14 10.43 6.35 -18.11
CA PHE A 14 11.44 7.35 -17.85
C PHE A 14 12.73 6.70 -17.31
N LEU A 15 13.85 6.96 -17.98
CA LEU A 15 15.18 6.63 -17.51
C LEU A 15 15.70 7.81 -16.70
N ILE A 16 15.87 7.61 -15.40
CA ILE A 16 16.39 8.61 -14.47
C ILE A 16 17.83 8.21 -14.15
N ALA A 17 18.79 8.94 -14.68
CA ALA A 17 20.20 8.71 -14.41
C ALA A 17 20.98 10.02 -14.51
N PRO A 18 21.90 10.30 -13.57
CA PRO A 18 22.82 11.41 -13.73
C PRO A 18 23.64 11.20 -15.00
N ARG A 19 23.99 12.29 -15.65
CA ARG A 19 24.75 12.29 -16.91
C ARG A 19 26.19 11.81 -16.65
N GLU A 20 26.39 10.50 -16.58
CA GLU A 20 27.73 9.93 -16.54
C GLU A 20 28.41 10.18 -17.88
N VAL A 21 29.58 10.82 -17.84
CA VAL A 21 30.43 11.06 -19.01
C VAL A 21 30.86 9.70 -19.55
N GLY A 22 30.18 9.19 -20.57
CA GLY A 22 30.55 7.96 -21.27
C GLY A 22 29.45 6.91 -21.42
N ARG A 23 28.25 7.07 -20.82
CA ARG A 23 27.14 6.16 -21.11
C ARG A 23 26.66 6.40 -22.54
N VAL A 24 26.85 5.39 -23.39
CA VAL A 24 26.61 5.51 -24.83
C VAL A 24 25.10 5.51 -25.07
N GLU A 25 24.56 6.52 -25.76
CA GLU A 25 23.14 6.61 -26.13
C GLU A 25 22.58 5.32 -26.78
N ALA A 26 23.47 4.51 -27.36
CA ALA A 26 23.17 3.19 -27.89
C ALA A 26 22.70 2.17 -26.82
N GLU A 27 23.27 2.20 -25.61
CA GLU A 27 22.87 1.31 -24.51
C GLU A 27 21.48 1.66 -23.99
N GLU A 28 21.22 2.96 -23.77
CA GLU A 28 19.91 3.47 -23.33
C GLU A 28 18.82 3.09 -24.35
N LYS A 29 19.12 3.26 -25.64
CA LYS A 29 18.22 2.87 -26.73
C LYS A 29 18.00 1.37 -26.81
N SER A 30 19.06 0.57 -26.63
CA SER A 30 18.95 -0.90 -26.64
C SER A 30 18.08 -1.40 -25.47
N MET A 31 18.29 -0.84 -24.27
CA MET A 31 17.46 -1.13 -23.10
C MET A 31 15.99 -0.74 -23.33
N ALA A 32 15.74 0.46 -23.86
CA ALA A 32 14.37 0.90 -24.18
C ALA A 32 13.69 -0.01 -25.20
N GLN A 33 14.40 -0.47 -26.23
CA GLN A 33 13.89 -1.44 -27.20
C GLN A 33 13.64 -2.82 -26.60
N GLN A 34 14.43 -3.24 -25.62
CA GLN A 34 14.21 -4.49 -24.90
C GLN A 34 12.95 -4.42 -24.03
N ILE A 35 12.77 -3.30 -23.31
CA ILE A 35 11.54 -3.04 -22.53
C ILE A 35 10.32 -3.02 -23.47
N ALA A 36 10.43 -2.38 -24.63
CA ALA A 36 9.35 -2.35 -25.63
C ALA A 36 8.93 -3.75 -26.07
N ARG A 37 9.89 -4.65 -26.32
CA ARG A 37 9.63 -6.03 -26.71
C ARG A 37 8.93 -6.81 -25.61
N TRP A 38 9.44 -6.76 -24.38
CA TRP A 38 8.82 -7.43 -23.23
C TRP A 38 7.42 -6.90 -22.92
N SER A 39 7.23 -5.59 -23.04
CA SER A 39 5.92 -4.96 -22.90
C SER A 39 4.94 -5.53 -23.92
N HIS A 40 5.34 -5.62 -25.19
CA HIS A 40 4.49 -6.15 -26.25
C HIS A 40 4.15 -7.63 -26.06
N GLU A 41 5.13 -8.46 -25.69
CA GLU A 41 4.91 -9.87 -25.34
C GLU A 41 3.94 -10.03 -24.15
N GLY A 42 3.95 -9.07 -23.22
CA GLY A 42 3.03 -8.98 -22.09
C GLY A 42 1.68 -8.34 -22.40
N GLY A 43 1.39 -8.00 -23.67
CA GLY A 43 0.13 -7.39 -24.10
C GLY A 43 0.04 -5.86 -23.95
N ALA A 44 1.09 -5.19 -23.48
CA ALA A 44 1.12 -3.75 -23.26
C ALA A 44 1.91 -3.01 -24.36
N ARG A 45 1.37 -1.91 -24.89
CA ARG A 45 2.09 -1.10 -25.91
C ARG A 45 2.95 -0.03 -25.27
N MET A 46 4.26 -0.05 -25.50
CA MET A 46 5.11 1.05 -25.06
C MET A 46 4.94 2.29 -25.95
N LEU A 47 4.48 3.40 -25.36
CA LEU A 47 4.27 4.68 -26.04
C LEU A 47 5.59 5.41 -26.30
N GLY A 48 6.54 5.27 -25.38
CA GLY A 48 7.86 5.85 -25.50
C GLY A 48 8.69 5.70 -24.24
N CYS A 49 9.96 6.02 -24.40
CA CYS A 49 10.99 6.02 -23.39
C CYS A 49 11.73 7.34 -23.48
N TRP A 50 11.73 8.09 -22.39
CA TRP A 50 12.39 9.38 -22.25
C TRP A 50 13.48 9.28 -21.19
N ARG A 51 14.52 10.10 -21.31
CA ARG A 51 15.56 10.27 -20.29
C ARG A 51 15.44 11.62 -19.62
N THR A 52 15.83 11.66 -18.35
CA THR A 52 16.03 12.88 -17.57
C THR A 52 17.06 12.62 -16.48
N GLU A 53 17.76 13.66 -16.03
CA GLU A 53 18.77 13.53 -14.97
C GLU A 53 18.09 13.34 -13.61
N GLU A 54 16.99 14.08 -13.38
CA GLU A 54 16.23 14.09 -12.15
C GLU A 54 14.78 14.50 -12.45
N ILE A 55 13.81 14.00 -11.66
CA ILE A 55 12.41 14.40 -11.77
C ILE A 55 12.19 15.66 -10.93
N VAL A 56 12.47 16.82 -11.51
CA VAL A 56 12.27 18.14 -10.89
C VAL A 56 11.50 19.06 -11.83
N SER A 57 10.73 20.01 -11.26
CA SER A 57 10.06 21.05 -12.04
C SER A 57 11.07 21.80 -12.91
N ALA A 58 10.71 22.03 -14.18
CA ALA A 58 11.59 22.57 -15.22
C ALA A 58 12.81 21.70 -15.59
N GLY A 59 12.94 20.50 -15.02
CA GLY A 59 13.95 19.51 -15.40
C GLY A 59 13.80 19.10 -16.87
N LYS A 60 14.90 18.94 -17.59
CA LYS A 60 14.86 18.62 -19.02
C LYS A 60 14.61 17.14 -19.24
N TYR A 61 13.82 16.82 -20.25
CA TYR A 61 13.69 15.45 -20.75
C TYR A 61 13.94 15.37 -22.25
N GLU A 62 14.41 14.21 -22.70
CA GLU A 62 14.67 13.90 -24.10
C GLU A 62 14.20 12.49 -24.46
N LEU A 63 13.64 12.31 -25.65
CA LEU A 63 13.18 11.01 -26.12
C LEU A 63 14.37 10.11 -26.47
N VAL A 64 14.40 8.92 -25.88
CA VAL A 64 15.38 7.85 -26.18
C VAL A 64 14.84 6.93 -27.26
N TYR A 65 13.57 6.52 -27.13
CA TYR A 65 12.93 5.61 -28.07
C TYR A 65 11.41 5.76 -28.01
N SER A 66 10.75 5.82 -29.16
CA SER A 66 9.30 5.63 -29.27
C SER A 66 8.98 5.09 -30.66
N PRO A 67 8.00 4.18 -30.80
CA PRO A 67 7.54 3.76 -32.11
C PRO A 67 6.86 4.89 -32.90
N ASP A 68 6.12 5.79 -32.22
CA ASP A 68 5.32 6.87 -32.84
C ASP A 68 5.20 8.09 -31.90
N SER A 69 6.30 8.81 -31.64
CA SER A 69 6.26 10.03 -30.82
C SER A 69 6.04 11.28 -31.67
N PRO A 70 5.06 12.15 -31.33
CA PRO A 70 4.92 13.44 -32.00
C PRO A 70 6.13 14.34 -31.72
N PRO A 71 6.45 15.32 -32.60
CA PRO A 71 7.61 16.21 -32.44
C PRO A 71 7.66 16.94 -31.09
N ARG A 72 6.49 17.34 -30.57
CA ARG A 72 6.36 18.04 -29.29
C ARG A 72 6.81 17.20 -28.08
N TRP A 73 6.95 15.89 -28.21
CA TRP A 73 7.38 14.98 -27.15
C TRP A 73 8.84 14.53 -27.32
N GLN A 74 9.57 15.01 -28.32
CA GLN A 74 10.97 14.62 -28.51
C GLN A 74 11.90 15.21 -27.45
N ARG A 75 11.58 16.39 -26.94
CA ARG A 75 12.33 17.08 -25.88
C ARG A 75 11.44 18.14 -25.24
N GLY A 76 11.70 18.43 -23.98
CA GLY A 76 10.99 19.48 -23.27
C GLY A 76 11.47 19.62 -21.84
N THR A 77 10.64 20.26 -21.04
CA THR A 77 10.82 20.41 -19.60
C THR A 77 9.67 19.74 -18.87
N ILE A 78 9.94 19.18 -17.70
CA ILE A 78 8.94 18.65 -16.79
C ILE A 78 8.16 19.84 -16.23
N ASP A 79 6.84 19.80 -16.30
CA ASP A 79 5.97 20.84 -15.75
C ASP A 79 6.05 20.88 -14.21
N SER A 80 5.40 21.87 -13.60
CA SER A 80 5.38 22.01 -12.14
C SER A 80 4.87 20.74 -11.46
N LEU A 81 5.73 20.10 -10.66
CA LEU A 81 5.37 18.90 -9.90
C LEU A 81 4.32 19.20 -8.84
N ILE A 82 4.39 20.37 -8.19
CA ILE A 82 3.43 20.78 -7.14
C ILE A 82 2.01 20.89 -7.69
N ASN A 83 1.88 21.26 -8.97
CA ASN A 83 0.59 21.40 -9.64
C ASN A 83 0.19 20.12 -10.40
N ALA A 84 0.97 19.03 -10.29
CA ALA A 84 0.64 17.79 -10.95
C ALA A 84 -0.61 17.16 -10.30
N PRO A 85 -1.52 16.54 -11.06
CA PRO A 85 -2.69 15.86 -10.50
C PRO A 85 -2.34 14.82 -9.42
N ALA A 86 -1.17 14.17 -9.53
CA ALA A 86 -0.70 13.21 -8.52
C ALA A 86 -0.39 13.85 -7.15
N MET A 87 -0.11 15.16 -7.10
CA MET A 87 0.13 15.90 -5.85
C MET A 87 -1.17 16.39 -5.20
N GLU A 88 -2.29 16.45 -5.93
CA GLU A 88 -3.56 16.95 -5.39
C GLU A 88 -3.98 16.21 -4.13
N THR A 89 -3.88 14.87 -4.14
CA THR A 89 -4.28 14.06 -3.00
C THR A 89 -3.31 14.23 -1.82
N LEU A 90 -2.01 14.28 -2.07
CA LEU A 90 -1.02 14.56 -1.02
C LEU A 90 -1.29 15.91 -0.34
N ILE A 91 -1.51 16.96 -1.14
CA ILE A 91 -1.83 18.30 -0.65
C ILE A 91 -3.15 18.31 0.13
N ALA A 92 -4.19 17.63 -0.37
CA ALA A 92 -5.48 17.54 0.31
C ALA A 92 -5.39 16.91 1.71
N HIS A 93 -4.42 16.02 1.93
CA HIS A 93 -4.14 15.41 3.23
C HIS A 93 -3.06 16.13 4.04
N GLY A 94 -2.52 17.27 3.56
CA GLY A 94 -1.46 18.00 4.23
C GLY A 94 -0.11 17.25 4.24
N GLU A 95 0.09 16.35 3.28
CA GLU A 95 1.28 15.52 3.15
C GLU A 95 2.15 15.96 1.96
N LEU A 96 3.41 15.54 1.98
CA LEU A 96 4.37 15.71 0.90
C LEU A 96 4.91 14.33 0.49
N PRO A 97 5.30 14.15 -0.77
CA PRO A 97 5.97 12.92 -1.19
C PRO A 97 7.29 12.78 -0.43
N GLU A 98 7.64 11.55 -0.10
CA GLU A 98 8.90 11.24 0.54
C GLU A 98 10.08 11.57 -0.40
N ALA A 99 11.20 12.04 0.16
CA ALA A 99 12.33 12.55 -0.61
C ALA A 99 13.03 11.46 -1.45
N SER A 100 12.92 10.20 -1.03
CA SER A 100 13.44 9.06 -1.77
C SER A 100 12.53 7.84 -1.62
N ARG A 101 12.71 6.85 -2.50
CA ARG A 101 12.09 5.53 -2.33
C ARG A 101 12.52 4.86 -1.02
N GLY A 102 13.74 5.13 -0.56
CA GLY A 102 14.25 4.64 0.72
C GLY A 102 13.44 5.22 1.87
N ASP A 103 13.14 6.52 1.83
CA ASP A 103 12.32 7.19 2.85
C ASP A 103 10.85 6.70 2.82
N ALA A 104 10.30 6.51 1.62
CA ALA A 104 8.96 5.95 1.44
C ALA A 104 8.85 4.51 2.01
N ALA A 105 9.87 3.68 1.79
CA ALA A 105 9.95 2.36 2.40
C ALA A 105 10.16 2.44 3.91
N ALA A 106 10.98 3.39 4.37
CA ALA A 106 11.29 3.59 5.78
C ALA A 106 10.08 4.09 6.59
N TYR A 107 9.05 4.64 5.94
CA TYR A 107 7.82 5.09 6.59
C TYR A 107 7.20 4.02 7.52
N PHE A 108 7.19 2.74 7.10
CA PHE A 108 6.65 1.64 7.91
C PHE A 108 7.68 0.99 8.83
N SER A 109 8.90 1.52 8.91
CA SER A 109 9.93 1.02 9.82
C SER A 109 9.44 1.05 11.25
N ARG A 110 9.76 -0.02 11.96
CA ARG A 110 9.42 -0.17 13.37
C ARG A 110 10.13 0.89 14.21
N GLU A 111 9.51 1.24 15.32
CA GLU A 111 10.21 2.00 16.35
C GLU A 111 11.25 1.11 17.03
N GLY A 112 12.43 1.68 17.28
CA GLY A 112 13.59 0.95 17.80
C GLY A 112 13.57 0.69 19.30
N ASP A 113 12.65 1.31 20.04
CA ASP A 113 12.55 1.13 21.50
C ASP A 113 11.79 -0.14 21.86
N GLU A 114 12.49 -1.13 22.42
CA GLU A 114 11.88 -2.35 22.93
C GLU A 114 10.89 -2.08 24.08
N GLU A 115 11.09 -1.00 24.84
CA GLU A 115 10.18 -0.57 25.91
C GLU A 115 8.81 -0.15 25.38
N GLU A 116 8.74 0.38 24.16
CA GLU A 116 7.49 0.80 23.55
C GLU A 116 6.82 -0.31 22.74
N ALA A 117 7.47 -1.46 22.57
CA ALA A 117 6.91 -2.58 21.82
C ALA A 117 5.64 -3.14 22.49
N ILE A 118 4.77 -3.69 21.65
CA ILE A 118 3.50 -4.31 22.03
C ILE A 118 3.60 -5.81 21.69
N TYR A 119 3.37 -6.65 22.70
CA TYR A 119 3.42 -8.11 22.60
C TYR A 119 2.08 -8.71 23.04
N PRO A 120 1.05 -8.69 22.17
CA PRO A 120 -0.24 -9.26 22.50
C PRO A 120 -0.12 -10.77 22.72
N GLN A 121 -0.85 -11.30 23.70
CA GLN A 121 -0.79 -12.71 24.04
C GLN A 121 -1.67 -13.53 23.08
N PRO A 122 -1.10 -14.45 22.27
CA PRO A 122 -1.90 -15.22 21.30
C PRO A 122 -3.01 -16.05 21.94
N ALA A 123 -2.79 -16.56 23.14
CA ALA A 123 -3.77 -17.34 23.89
C ALA A 123 -5.02 -16.52 24.28
N GLU A 124 -4.85 -15.22 24.51
CA GLU A 124 -5.94 -14.32 24.86
C GLU A 124 -6.80 -14.02 23.62
N ALA A 125 -6.18 -13.73 22.48
CA ALA A 125 -6.89 -13.55 21.22
C ALA A 125 -7.67 -14.81 20.83
N GLN A 126 -7.07 -15.99 21.02
CA GLN A 126 -7.71 -17.27 20.76
C GLN A 126 -8.92 -17.52 21.69
N SER A 127 -8.79 -17.17 22.97
CA SER A 127 -9.87 -17.32 23.96
C SER A 127 -11.04 -16.38 23.65
N LEU A 128 -10.74 -15.13 23.29
CA LEU A 128 -11.73 -14.14 22.90
C LEU A 128 -12.47 -14.57 21.62
N ALA A 129 -11.73 -15.04 20.62
CA ALA A 129 -12.32 -15.56 19.39
C ALA A 129 -13.19 -16.81 19.62
N ALA A 130 -12.78 -17.70 20.52
CA ALA A 130 -13.56 -18.89 20.88
C ALA A 130 -14.87 -18.51 21.61
N ALA A 131 -14.86 -17.45 22.42
CA ALA A 131 -16.06 -16.92 23.04
C ALA A 131 -17.00 -16.28 22.00
N ALA A 132 -16.47 -15.40 21.15
CA ALA A 132 -17.20 -14.76 20.05
C ALA A 132 -17.83 -15.77 19.08
N SER A 133 -17.12 -16.85 18.76
CA SER A 133 -17.62 -17.93 17.89
C SER A 133 -18.82 -18.68 18.48
N LYS A 134 -18.93 -18.74 19.81
CA LYS A 134 -20.04 -19.42 20.51
C LYS A 134 -21.21 -18.49 20.79
N ASN A 135 -20.96 -17.19 20.89
CA ASN A 135 -21.97 -16.18 21.16
C ASN A 135 -21.72 -14.94 20.29
N PRO A 136 -22.47 -14.79 19.18
CA PRO A 136 -22.50 -13.60 18.32
C PRO A 136 -22.49 -12.26 19.05
N GLN A 137 -23.23 -12.16 20.17
CA GLN A 137 -23.34 -10.92 20.93
C GLN A 137 -21.99 -10.44 21.47
N ILE A 138 -21.10 -11.37 21.82
CA ILE A 138 -19.74 -11.04 22.29
C ILE A 138 -18.93 -10.39 21.16
N LEU A 139 -19.07 -10.86 19.92
CA LEU A 139 -18.38 -10.24 18.79
C LEU A 139 -18.86 -8.80 18.59
N THR A 140 -20.17 -8.57 18.69
CA THR A 140 -20.77 -7.23 18.63
C THR A 140 -20.21 -6.32 19.72
N GLU A 141 -20.19 -6.77 20.97
CA GLU A 141 -19.64 -6.02 22.11
C GLU A 141 -18.16 -5.67 21.89
N ILE A 142 -17.35 -6.62 21.42
CA ILE A 142 -15.93 -6.40 21.09
C ILE A 142 -15.79 -5.36 19.97
N MET A 143 -16.63 -5.41 18.93
CA MET A 143 -16.56 -4.45 17.82
C MET A 143 -17.06 -3.05 18.22
N GLU A 144 -18.04 -2.95 19.13
CA GLU A 144 -18.44 -1.67 19.72
C GLU A 144 -17.31 -1.06 20.55
N GLU A 145 -16.63 -1.86 21.37
CA GLU A 145 -15.46 -1.40 22.11
C GLU A 145 -14.32 -1.01 21.16
N ALA A 146 -14.03 -1.82 20.14
CA ALA A 146 -12.99 -1.54 19.15
C ALA A 146 -13.24 -0.22 18.41
N ARG A 147 -14.49 0.10 18.08
CA ARG A 147 -14.88 1.39 17.49
C ARG A 147 -14.48 2.54 18.42
N ASP A 148 -14.82 2.44 19.70
CA ASP A 148 -14.50 3.49 20.67
C ASP A 148 -12.97 3.62 20.86
N LEU A 149 -12.23 2.51 20.82
CA LEU A 149 -10.77 2.50 20.88
C LEU A 149 -10.10 3.19 19.68
N LEU A 150 -10.68 3.09 18.47
CA LEU A 150 -10.18 3.78 17.28
C LEU A 150 -10.18 5.30 17.46
N GLU A 151 -11.18 5.84 18.17
CA GLU A 151 -11.33 7.28 18.39
C GLU A 151 -10.36 7.84 19.45
N ARG A 152 -9.85 7.00 20.36
CA ARG A 152 -8.87 7.43 21.39
C ARG A 152 -7.52 7.83 20.81
N GLY A 153 -7.20 7.31 19.61
CA GLY A 153 -6.01 7.68 18.86
C GLY A 153 -4.71 7.02 19.36
N PRO A 154 -3.61 7.19 18.61
CA PRO A 154 -2.41 6.37 18.73
C PRO A 154 -1.54 6.68 19.95
N LYS A 155 -1.92 7.67 20.78
CA LYS A 155 -1.25 7.99 22.04
C LYS A 155 -1.78 7.14 23.20
N ASP A 156 -2.97 6.55 23.05
CA ASP A 156 -3.52 5.63 24.03
C ASP A 156 -2.90 4.24 23.83
N ARG A 157 -1.94 3.90 24.70
CA ARG A 157 -1.26 2.61 24.68
C ARG A 157 -2.24 1.44 24.89
N GLN A 158 -3.22 1.59 25.77
CA GLN A 158 -4.19 0.53 26.06
C GLN A 158 -5.07 0.25 24.84
N ALA A 159 -5.44 1.30 24.09
CA ALA A 159 -6.15 1.14 22.83
C ALA A 159 -5.33 0.41 21.77
N LEU A 160 -4.04 0.74 21.64
CA LEU A 160 -3.13 0.04 20.73
C LEU A 160 -2.97 -1.44 21.11
N GLU A 161 -2.82 -1.76 22.40
CA GLU A 161 -2.67 -3.13 22.90
C GLU A 161 -3.91 -3.98 22.61
N HIS A 162 -5.11 -3.46 22.89
CA HIS A 162 -6.36 -4.17 22.60
C HIS A 162 -6.59 -4.37 21.10
N LEU A 163 -6.40 -3.34 20.28
CA LEU A 163 -6.56 -3.50 18.83
C LEU A 163 -5.50 -4.45 18.25
N ALA A 164 -4.28 -4.43 18.76
CA ALA A 164 -3.23 -5.38 18.37
C ALA A 164 -3.59 -6.83 18.77
N LEU A 165 -4.25 -7.02 19.91
CA LEU A 165 -4.79 -8.32 20.32
C LEU A 165 -5.80 -8.87 19.32
N LEU A 166 -6.74 -8.03 18.85
CA LEU A 166 -7.75 -8.42 17.86
C LEU A 166 -7.11 -8.84 16.52
N LEU A 167 -6.00 -8.21 16.13
CA LEU A 167 -5.23 -8.59 14.94
C LEU A 167 -4.50 -9.93 15.08
N GLY A 168 -4.45 -10.52 16.27
CA GLY A 168 -3.84 -11.82 16.55
C GLY A 168 -4.70 -13.03 16.17
N HIS A 169 -5.95 -12.83 15.72
CA HIS A 169 -6.81 -13.93 15.31
C HIS A 169 -7.66 -13.55 14.09
N CYS A 170 -7.76 -14.45 13.10
CA CYS A 170 -8.42 -14.17 11.82
C CYS A 170 -9.89 -13.72 11.96
N LEU A 171 -10.68 -14.39 12.79
CA LEU A 171 -12.08 -14.00 13.03
C LEU A 171 -12.22 -12.54 13.52
N LEU A 172 -11.40 -12.16 14.50
CA LEU A 172 -11.46 -10.82 15.11
C LEU A 172 -10.90 -9.77 14.15
N ARG A 173 -9.77 -10.06 13.48
CA ARG A 173 -9.18 -9.23 12.42
C ARG A 173 -10.18 -8.96 11.30
N ASP A 174 -10.85 -9.99 10.81
CA ASP A 174 -11.74 -9.85 9.66
C ASP A 174 -13.02 -9.09 10.05
N ALA A 175 -13.46 -9.18 11.31
CA ALA A 175 -14.55 -8.35 11.83
C ALA A 175 -14.18 -6.84 11.87
N LEU A 176 -12.91 -6.50 12.18
CA LEU A 176 -12.42 -5.11 12.16
C LEU A 176 -12.53 -4.45 10.78
N ILE A 177 -12.55 -5.22 9.68
CA ILE A 177 -12.62 -4.69 8.31
C ILE A 177 -13.87 -3.80 8.13
N ASN A 178 -15.00 -4.17 8.72
CA ASN A 178 -16.22 -3.37 8.62
C ASN A 178 -16.08 -2.02 9.34
N LEU A 179 -15.41 -1.99 10.50
CA LEU A 179 -15.09 -0.74 11.20
C LEU A 179 -14.12 0.12 10.38
N ILE A 180 -13.16 -0.48 9.68
CA ILE A 180 -12.24 0.26 8.79
C ILE A 180 -13.00 0.97 7.67
N PHE A 181 -14.01 0.32 7.08
CA PHE A 181 -14.84 0.97 6.06
C PHE A 181 -15.68 2.13 6.61
N GLN A 182 -16.10 2.05 7.88
CA GLN A 182 -16.91 3.08 8.53
C GLN A 182 -16.05 4.25 9.05
N HIS A 183 -14.83 3.96 9.51
CA HIS A 183 -13.92 4.91 10.16
C HIS A 183 -12.50 4.80 9.59
N PRO A 184 -12.29 5.11 8.29
CA PRO A 184 -11.03 4.82 7.61
C PRO A 184 -9.86 5.66 8.15
N ASP A 185 -10.04 6.94 8.45
CA ASP A 185 -8.96 7.80 8.96
C ASP A 185 -8.50 7.45 10.39
N PRO A 186 -9.40 7.25 11.38
CA PRO A 186 -9.01 6.74 12.68
C PRO A 186 -8.30 5.37 12.58
N ALA A 187 -8.85 4.45 11.78
CA ALA A 187 -8.25 3.14 11.56
C ALA A 187 -6.86 3.23 10.95
N LEU A 188 -6.68 4.08 9.92
CA LEU A 188 -5.39 4.29 9.28
C LEU A 188 -4.31 4.71 10.29
N THR A 189 -4.67 5.65 11.16
CA THR A 189 -3.76 6.18 12.19
C THR A 189 -3.40 5.13 13.23
N MET A 190 -4.40 4.39 13.72
CA MET A 190 -4.20 3.33 14.72
C MET A 190 -3.41 2.15 14.16
N LEU A 191 -3.76 1.66 12.97
CA LEU A 191 -3.09 0.53 12.32
C LEU A 191 -1.62 0.83 12.00
N TYR A 192 -1.33 2.07 11.60
CA TYR A 192 0.05 2.53 11.43
C TYR A 192 0.85 2.47 12.74
N ALA A 193 0.29 3.00 13.83
CA ALA A 193 0.92 2.98 15.14
C ALA A 193 1.14 1.53 15.66
N ILE A 194 0.12 0.67 15.52
CA ILE A 194 0.21 -0.75 15.88
C ILE A 194 1.31 -1.44 15.07
N ALA A 195 1.34 -1.23 13.75
CA ALA A 195 2.36 -1.84 12.89
C ALA A 195 3.76 -1.48 13.38
N ARG A 196 4.02 -0.21 13.73
CA ARG A 196 5.35 0.24 14.18
C ARG A 196 5.80 -0.34 15.53
N LYS A 197 4.85 -0.78 16.36
CA LYS A 197 5.11 -1.31 17.72
C LYS A 197 5.03 -2.84 17.85
N THR A 198 4.57 -3.56 16.84
CA THR A 198 4.36 -5.03 16.89
C THR A 198 5.36 -5.80 16.01
N ARG A 199 5.36 -7.15 16.08
CA ARG A 199 6.14 -8.03 15.17
C ARG A 199 5.27 -9.15 14.59
N GLY A 200 5.79 -9.83 13.58
CA GLY A 200 5.24 -11.07 13.03
C GLY A 200 3.85 -10.90 12.45
N GLU A 201 2.99 -11.89 12.69
CA GLU A 201 1.64 -11.97 12.11
C GLU A 201 0.77 -10.74 12.46
N ILE A 202 0.85 -10.24 13.68
CA ILE A 202 0.07 -9.06 14.12
C ILE A 202 0.47 -7.83 13.33
N ARG A 203 1.78 -7.62 13.13
CA ARG A 203 2.29 -6.50 12.32
C ARG A 203 1.91 -6.66 10.85
N ALA A 204 2.03 -7.87 10.30
CA ALA A 204 1.63 -8.15 8.92
C ALA A 204 0.12 -7.90 8.71
N ASN A 205 -0.72 -8.34 9.65
CA ASN A 205 -2.16 -8.07 9.65
C ASN A 205 -2.45 -6.56 9.76
N ALA A 206 -1.75 -5.84 10.64
CA ALA A 206 -1.90 -4.38 10.78
C ALA A 206 -1.59 -3.65 9.47
N LEU A 207 -0.51 -4.03 8.78
CA LEU A 207 -0.11 -3.44 7.49
C LEU A 207 -1.09 -3.77 6.35
N CYS A 208 -1.65 -4.99 6.34
CA CYS A 208 -2.70 -5.36 5.39
C CYS A 208 -3.97 -4.55 5.61
N LEU A 209 -4.44 -4.43 6.86
CA LEU A 209 -5.63 -3.63 7.18
C LEU A 209 -5.37 -2.12 7.00
N TYR A 210 -4.16 -1.65 7.29
CA TYR A 210 -3.73 -0.28 6.97
C TYR A 210 -3.90 0.00 5.47
N SER A 211 -3.54 -0.97 4.62
CA SER A 211 -3.69 -0.83 3.18
C SER A 211 -5.16 -0.63 2.78
N VAL A 212 -6.09 -1.35 3.42
CA VAL A 212 -7.54 -1.15 3.21
C VAL A 212 -7.97 0.25 3.66
N ALA A 213 -7.55 0.68 4.86
CA ALA A 213 -7.85 2.02 5.37
C ALA A 213 -7.29 3.12 4.45
N ALA A 214 -6.06 2.95 3.96
CA ALA A 214 -5.40 3.88 3.04
C ALA A 214 -6.14 4.00 1.71
N MET A 215 -6.64 2.90 1.17
CA MET A 215 -7.50 2.93 -0.02
C MET A 215 -8.80 3.70 0.24
N CYS A 216 -9.48 3.42 1.36
CA CYS A 216 -10.72 4.11 1.74
C CYS A 216 -10.53 5.62 1.99
N SER A 217 -9.37 6.02 2.54
CA SER A 217 -9.04 7.42 2.83
C SER A 217 -8.41 8.18 1.66
N GLY A 218 -8.35 7.60 0.46
CA GLY A 218 -7.68 8.24 -0.69
C GLY A 218 -6.14 8.27 -0.61
N ARG A 219 -5.53 7.63 0.38
CA ARG A 219 -4.07 7.53 0.58
C ARG A 219 -3.43 6.35 -0.16
N GLY A 220 -3.91 6.04 -1.37
CA GLY A 220 -3.55 4.85 -2.14
C GLY A 220 -2.04 4.72 -2.45
N TRP A 221 -1.30 5.83 -2.50
CA TRP A 221 0.15 5.81 -2.77
C TRP A 221 0.96 5.03 -1.73
N ARG A 222 0.47 4.88 -0.49
CA ARG A 222 1.16 4.12 0.58
C ARG A 222 0.89 2.62 0.54
N VAL A 223 -0.11 2.16 -0.19
CA VAL A 223 -0.57 0.76 -0.17
C VAL A 223 0.55 -0.20 -0.58
N HIS A 224 1.28 0.12 -1.65
CA HIS A 224 2.37 -0.74 -2.11
C HIS A 224 3.48 -0.86 -1.06
N PHE A 225 3.86 0.24 -0.41
CA PHE A 225 4.89 0.23 0.64
C PHE A 225 4.43 -0.54 1.89
N ALA A 226 3.16 -0.41 2.29
CA ALA A 226 2.59 -1.15 3.41
C ALA A 226 2.58 -2.66 3.14
N LEU A 227 2.12 -3.09 1.95
CA LEU A 227 2.11 -4.50 1.57
C LEU A 227 3.51 -5.08 1.41
N HIS A 228 4.47 -4.28 0.94
CA HIS A 228 5.87 -4.69 0.88
C HIS A 228 6.45 -4.89 2.28
N ALA A 229 6.24 -3.95 3.19
CA ALA A 229 6.67 -4.09 4.59
C ALA A 229 6.03 -5.31 5.28
N ALA A 230 4.79 -5.67 4.92
CA ALA A 230 4.12 -6.86 5.45
C ALA A 230 4.75 -8.16 4.92
N GLU A 231 5.20 -8.16 3.66
CA GLU A 231 5.90 -9.29 3.04
C GLU A 231 7.31 -9.47 3.63
N GLU A 232 8.03 -8.37 3.87
CA GLU A 232 9.33 -8.42 4.53
C GLU A 232 9.24 -8.92 5.98
N GLU A 233 8.21 -8.51 6.72
CA GLU A 233 7.98 -8.98 8.09
C GLU A 233 7.64 -10.48 8.14
N MET A 234 6.81 -10.96 7.20
CA MET A 234 6.33 -12.34 7.18
C MET A 234 6.07 -12.83 5.74
N PRO A 235 7.09 -13.40 5.06
CA PRO A 235 7.01 -13.77 3.65
C PRO A 235 5.90 -14.78 3.31
N GLU A 236 5.58 -15.68 4.24
CA GLU A 236 4.54 -16.71 4.08
C GLU A 236 3.15 -16.26 4.55
N HIS A 237 2.97 -14.97 4.86
CA HIS A 237 1.70 -14.46 5.36
C HIS A 237 0.60 -14.46 4.28
N ARG A 238 -0.40 -15.32 4.48
CA ARG A 238 -1.47 -15.58 3.50
C ARG A 238 -2.26 -14.32 3.13
N LEU A 239 -2.62 -13.47 4.09
CA LEU A 239 -3.38 -12.25 3.80
C LEU A 239 -2.55 -11.27 2.97
N THR A 240 -1.26 -11.11 3.27
CA THR A 240 -0.34 -10.29 2.47
C THR A 240 -0.30 -10.78 1.03
N TYR A 241 -0.14 -12.08 0.83
CA TYR A 241 -0.14 -12.69 -0.50
C TYR A 241 -1.45 -12.39 -1.26
N LEU A 242 -2.61 -12.63 -0.64
CA LEU A 242 -3.92 -12.39 -1.25
C LEU A 242 -4.13 -10.91 -1.60
N MET A 243 -3.80 -9.99 -0.69
CA MET A 243 -3.92 -8.55 -0.90
C MET A 243 -3.05 -8.07 -2.06
N ARG A 244 -1.81 -8.57 -2.17
CA ARG A 244 -0.92 -8.23 -3.30
C ARG A 244 -1.44 -8.78 -4.63
N GLN A 245 -1.95 -10.02 -4.64
CA GLN A 245 -2.56 -10.59 -5.83
C GLN A 245 -3.76 -9.76 -6.28
N LEU A 246 -4.69 -9.43 -5.38
CA LEU A 246 -5.84 -8.59 -5.72
C LEU A 246 -5.42 -7.19 -6.18
N PHE A 247 -4.49 -6.55 -5.48
CA PHE A 247 -4.00 -5.22 -5.83
C PHE A 247 -3.35 -5.21 -7.23
N ASN A 248 -2.58 -6.24 -7.55
CA ASN A 248 -1.94 -6.38 -8.85
C ASN A 248 -2.90 -6.79 -9.98
N HIS A 249 -4.12 -7.26 -9.72
CA HIS A 249 -5.03 -7.68 -10.81
C HIS A 249 -6.20 -6.72 -10.99
N CYS A 250 -6.73 -6.18 -9.90
CA CYS A 250 -8.01 -5.48 -9.90
C CYS A 250 -7.90 -3.98 -9.53
N GLY A 251 -6.71 -3.49 -9.17
CA GLY A 251 -6.53 -2.12 -8.67
C GLY A 251 -7.24 -1.86 -7.34
N PHE A 252 -7.33 -0.59 -6.93
CA PHE A 252 -7.89 -0.22 -5.62
C PHE A 252 -9.35 -0.62 -5.44
N GLU A 253 -10.22 -0.29 -6.40
CA GLU A 253 -11.67 -0.54 -6.30
C GLU A 253 -11.99 -2.03 -6.20
N GLY A 254 -11.36 -2.87 -7.03
CA GLY A 254 -11.60 -4.31 -7.00
C GLY A 254 -11.10 -4.98 -5.72
N VAL A 255 -10.03 -4.47 -5.11
CA VAL A 255 -9.59 -4.92 -3.77
C VAL A 255 -10.66 -4.58 -2.74
N LEU A 256 -11.14 -3.32 -2.71
CA LEU A 256 -12.13 -2.88 -1.74
C LEU A 256 -13.45 -3.66 -1.86
N GLU A 257 -13.92 -3.93 -3.07
CA GLU A 257 -15.13 -4.73 -3.30
C GLU A 257 -14.98 -6.16 -2.80
N THR A 258 -13.85 -6.80 -3.12
CA THR A 258 -13.55 -8.18 -2.70
C THR A 258 -13.46 -8.30 -1.18
N VAL A 259 -12.72 -7.37 -0.55
CA VAL A 259 -12.54 -7.33 0.90
C VAL A 259 -13.86 -7.08 1.62
N ARG A 260 -14.69 -6.16 1.10
CA ARG A 260 -16.02 -5.85 1.66
C ARG A 260 -16.99 -7.02 1.54
N SER A 261 -16.95 -7.74 0.41
CA SER A 261 -17.78 -8.94 0.23
C SER A 261 -17.38 -10.05 1.22
N GLY A 262 -16.08 -10.27 1.40
CA GLY A 262 -15.56 -11.23 2.37
C GLY A 262 -15.90 -10.88 3.83
N SER A 263 -15.82 -9.60 4.22
CA SER A 263 -16.12 -9.17 5.58
C SER A 263 -17.60 -9.24 5.94
N ARG A 264 -18.50 -8.98 4.97
CA ARG A 264 -19.95 -9.11 5.18
C ARG A 264 -20.38 -10.55 5.44
N ALA A 265 -19.77 -11.52 4.74
CA ALA A 265 -20.07 -12.93 4.95
C ALA A 265 -19.79 -13.39 6.40
N ILE A 266 -18.87 -12.74 7.12
CA ILE A 266 -18.61 -13.03 8.54
C ILE A 266 -19.71 -12.44 9.42
N LEU A 267 -20.15 -11.21 9.17
CA LEU A 267 -21.28 -10.62 9.91
C LEU A 267 -22.58 -11.40 9.67
N ASP A 268 -22.83 -11.90 8.46
CA ASP A 268 -24.03 -12.67 8.18
C ASP A 268 -24.04 -14.06 8.86
N VAL A 269 -22.87 -14.57 9.25
CA VAL A 269 -22.71 -15.87 9.94
C VAL A 269 -22.70 -15.71 11.47
N TYR A 270 -22.21 -14.58 11.98
CA TYR A 270 -21.95 -14.36 13.40
C TYR A 270 -22.61 -13.10 13.99
N GLY A 271 -23.52 -12.44 13.28
CA GLY A 271 -24.35 -11.32 13.74
C GLY A 271 -25.83 -11.64 13.61
#